data_AF-A0A2G6H6I4-F1
#
_entry.id   AF-A0A2G6H6I4-F1
#
_cell.length_a   1.000
_cell.length_b   1.000
_cell.length_c   1.000
_cell.angle_alpha   90.00
_cell.angle_beta   90.00
_cell.angle_gamma   90.00
#
_symmetry.space_group_name_H-M   'P 1'
#
loop_
_entity.id
_entity.type
_entity.pdbx_description
1 polymer ?
#
loop_
_entity_poly.entity_id
_entity_poly.type
_entity_poly.pdbx_seq_one_letter_code
_entity_poly.pdbx_strand_id
1 'polypeptide(L)'
;MKSIKLLGIFLLITASLLNTSCSKKEADNHPNAPQLPPKASFIMDYSFSKADTAHAKGYAHFGYSAINVLFWNVVLTGNLAIPVAAFSESFNHEPEYIGNLEWVWSYDVTVINQVYHANLHGTLVGTDVEWKMYLSKEGAYTDFLWYEGVMDSTYQEAEWLIYQSPEEPALFLTVNYLNDLENGEQSIRYTKAEEIITEESYIEHGNRVDVDMDRYYTIYLQDGDKLTEIEWNYAAGNGHVRDEVHFGDQEWHCWDEQRRDIECP
;
A
#
# COMPACT_ATOMS: atom_id res chain seq x y z
N MET A 1 26.46 85.80 -8.91
CA MET A 1 25.28 85.11 -8.34
C MET A 1 24.18 85.12 -9.39
N LYS A 2 24.12 84.06 -10.19
CA LYS A 2 23.18 82.92 -10.12
C LYS A 2 22.05 83.09 -11.14
N SER A 3 22.34 82.60 -12.35
CA SER A 3 21.39 82.34 -13.43
C SER A 3 20.60 81.06 -13.15
N ILE A 4 19.27 81.13 -13.14
CA ILE A 4 18.37 79.98 -13.14
C ILE A 4 17.74 79.92 -14.54
N LYS A 5 18.01 78.84 -15.27
CA LYS A 5 17.41 78.55 -16.58
C LYS A 5 16.21 77.60 -16.39
N LEU A 6 15.10 77.93 -17.05
CA LEU A 6 13.98 77.06 -17.38
C LEU A 6 14.41 75.93 -18.33
N LEU A 7 13.90 74.71 -18.10
CA LEU A 7 13.52 73.65 -19.06
C LEU A 7 13.18 72.42 -18.19
N GLY A 8 12.18 71.58 -18.38
CA GLY A 8 11.24 71.28 -19.45
C GLY A 8 10.60 69.92 -19.08
N ILE A 9 9.35 69.72 -19.49
CA ILE A 9 8.43 68.60 -19.21
C ILE A 9 9.00 67.23 -19.63
N PHE A 10 8.73 66.15 -18.86
CA PHE A 10 8.33 64.85 -19.43
C PHE A 10 7.66 63.93 -18.39
N LEU A 11 6.43 63.48 -18.71
CA LEU A 11 5.65 62.50 -17.97
C LEU A 11 6.08 61.11 -18.46
N LEU A 12 6.64 60.27 -17.58
CA LEU A 12 7.09 58.92 -17.90
C LEU A 12 6.12 57.90 -17.30
N ILE A 13 5.28 57.32 -18.17
CA ILE A 13 4.48 56.12 -17.90
C ILE A 13 5.37 54.93 -18.25
N THR A 14 5.97 54.30 -17.25
CA THR A 14 6.72 53.05 -17.40
C THR A 14 5.78 51.85 -17.27
N ALA A 15 5.30 51.36 -18.42
CA ALA A 15 4.71 50.04 -18.56
C ALA A 15 5.83 48.99 -18.42
N SER A 16 5.86 48.29 -17.30
CA SER A 16 6.77 47.16 -17.08
C SER A 16 6.22 45.93 -17.78
N LEU A 17 6.69 45.70 -19.01
CA LEU A 17 6.58 44.42 -19.71
C LEU A 17 7.40 43.39 -18.93
N LEU A 18 6.73 42.60 -18.07
CA LEU A 18 7.33 41.39 -17.53
C LEU A 18 7.26 40.31 -18.61
N ASN A 19 8.45 39.90 -19.07
CA ASN A 19 8.66 38.75 -19.94
C ASN A 19 8.09 37.49 -19.30
N THR A 20 6.95 37.02 -19.78
CA THR A 20 6.52 35.65 -19.57
C THR A 20 7.41 34.74 -20.43
N SER A 21 8.50 34.24 -19.83
CA SER A 21 9.12 33.00 -20.30
C SER A 21 8.20 31.84 -19.94
N CYS A 22 7.05 31.76 -20.61
CA CYS A 22 6.34 30.51 -20.79
C CYS A 22 7.01 29.83 -21.99
N SER A 23 7.98 28.94 -21.74
CA SER A 23 8.19 27.84 -22.69
C SER A 23 6.85 27.12 -22.80
N LYS A 24 6.14 27.36 -23.90
CA LYS A 24 5.00 26.53 -24.29
C LYS A 24 5.54 25.10 -24.34
N LYS A 25 5.18 24.27 -23.35
CA LYS A 25 5.29 22.82 -23.52
C LYS A 25 4.54 22.51 -24.81
N GLU A 26 5.21 21.87 -25.76
CA GLU A 26 4.54 21.36 -26.94
C GLU A 26 3.33 20.54 -26.48
N ALA A 27 2.23 20.60 -27.24
CA ALA A 27 1.08 19.77 -26.92
C ALA A 27 1.53 18.31 -27.05
N ASP A 28 1.72 17.63 -25.91
CA ASP A 28 1.96 16.20 -25.87
C ASP A 28 0.80 15.50 -26.58
N ASN A 29 1.08 14.93 -27.76
CA ASN A 29 0.09 14.22 -28.56
C ASN A 29 -0.12 12.77 -28.10
N HIS A 30 0.43 12.39 -26.94
CA HIS A 30 0.24 11.08 -26.35
C HIS A 30 -0.90 11.09 -25.33
N PRO A 31 -1.50 9.93 -24.99
CA PRO A 31 -2.48 9.84 -23.93
C PRO A 31 -1.90 10.31 -22.58
N ASN A 32 -2.78 10.62 -21.63
CA ASN A 32 -2.36 10.85 -20.25
C ASN A 32 -1.89 9.52 -19.64
N ALA A 33 -0.88 9.60 -18.77
CA ALA A 33 -0.45 8.45 -17.98
C ALA A 33 -1.60 7.93 -17.09
N PRO A 34 -1.69 6.61 -16.86
CA PRO A 34 -2.62 6.06 -15.89
C PRO A 34 -2.30 6.59 -14.49
N GLN A 35 -3.32 6.71 -13.64
CA GLN A 35 -3.11 7.04 -12.24
C GLN A 35 -2.43 5.86 -11.55
N LEU A 36 -1.47 6.14 -10.65
CA LEU A 36 -0.88 5.08 -9.83
C LEU A 36 -1.97 4.38 -9.00
N PRO A 37 -1.88 3.04 -8.84
CA PRO A 37 -2.75 2.27 -7.95
C PRO A 37 -2.72 2.87 -6.54
N PRO A 38 -3.84 2.89 -5.80
CA PRO A 38 -3.83 3.41 -4.43
C PRO A 38 -2.90 2.57 -3.53
N LYS A 39 -2.27 3.19 -2.53
CA LYS A 39 -1.37 2.45 -1.62
C LYS A 39 -2.02 1.24 -0.98
N ALA A 40 -3.30 1.37 -0.63
CA ALA A 40 -4.10 0.31 -0.03
C ALA A 40 -4.35 -0.90 -0.95
N SER A 41 -4.11 -0.80 -2.27
CA SER A 41 -4.19 -1.97 -3.16
C SER A 41 -2.98 -2.87 -3.08
N PHE A 42 -1.89 -2.41 -2.46
CA PHE A 42 -0.63 -3.15 -2.39
C PHE A 42 -0.12 -3.31 -0.95
N ILE A 43 -0.42 -2.35 -0.06
CA ILE A 43 0.13 -2.25 1.30
C ILE A 43 -1.00 -2.46 2.30
N MET A 44 -0.96 -3.58 3.02
CA MET A 44 -1.87 -3.89 4.12
C MET A 44 -1.62 -2.98 5.32
N ASP A 45 -2.70 -2.53 5.96
CA ASP A 45 -2.61 -1.82 7.24
C ASP A 45 -2.36 -2.84 8.37
N TYR A 46 -1.35 -2.57 9.18
CA TYR A 46 -0.99 -3.32 10.39
C TYR A 46 -1.10 -2.44 11.65
N SER A 47 -1.93 -1.40 11.61
CA SER A 47 -2.13 -0.45 12.71
C SER A 47 -2.82 -1.05 13.94
N PHE A 48 -3.28 -2.30 13.85
CA PHE A 48 -3.78 -3.05 15.01
C PHE A 48 -2.76 -3.03 16.14
N SER A 49 -3.22 -2.59 17.30
CA SER A 49 -2.32 -2.04 18.32
C SER A 49 -1.22 -3.01 18.76
N LYS A 50 0.00 -2.45 18.87
CA LYS A 50 1.22 -3.16 19.25
C LYS A 50 1.02 -4.00 20.52
N ALA A 51 1.41 -5.26 20.44
CA ALA A 51 1.16 -6.34 21.41
C ALA A 51 1.87 -6.20 22.77
N ASP A 52 2.31 -5.00 23.18
CA ASP A 52 3.12 -4.79 24.39
C ASP A 52 2.40 -5.25 25.69
N THR A 53 1.08 -5.46 25.64
CA THR A 53 0.23 -5.93 26.75
C THR A 53 -0.16 -7.41 26.69
N ALA A 54 0.32 -8.19 25.70
CA ALA A 54 -0.19 -9.54 25.39
C ALA A 54 0.01 -10.61 26.48
N HIS A 55 0.81 -10.33 27.52
CA HIS A 55 1.12 -11.30 28.59
C HIS A 55 0.54 -10.93 29.96
N ALA A 56 -0.25 -9.86 30.06
CA ALA A 56 -0.89 -9.48 31.31
C ALA A 56 -2.18 -10.30 31.54
N LYS A 57 -2.41 -10.72 32.79
CA LYS A 57 -3.65 -11.42 33.18
C LYS A 57 -4.86 -10.53 32.89
N GLY A 58 -5.86 -11.08 32.17
CA GLY A 58 -7.08 -10.37 31.78
C GLY A 58 -6.96 -9.58 30.48
N TYR A 59 -5.98 -9.88 29.62
CA TYR A 59 -5.81 -9.32 28.28
C TYR A 59 -5.57 -10.43 27.23
N ALA A 60 -6.01 -11.66 27.54
CA ALA A 60 -5.69 -12.83 26.74
C ALA A 60 -6.28 -12.76 25.34
N HIS A 61 -7.52 -12.28 25.19
CA HIS A 61 -8.22 -12.25 23.90
C HIS A 61 -7.58 -11.25 22.95
N PHE A 62 -7.42 -10.00 23.42
CA PHE A 62 -6.71 -8.97 22.67
C PHE A 62 -5.25 -9.37 22.38
N GLY A 63 -4.55 -9.94 23.37
CA GLY A 63 -3.18 -10.40 23.22
C GLY A 63 -3.02 -11.48 22.16
N TYR A 64 -3.95 -12.45 22.13
CA TYR A 64 -3.99 -13.49 21.10
C TYR A 64 -4.19 -12.89 19.70
N SER A 65 -5.15 -11.98 19.54
CA SER A 65 -5.38 -11.25 18.28
C SER A 65 -4.12 -10.53 17.80
N ALA A 66 -3.47 -9.77 18.70
CA ALA A 66 -2.31 -8.97 18.36
C ALA A 66 -1.10 -9.84 17.96
N ILE A 67 -0.92 -10.99 18.61
CA ILE A 67 0.16 -11.94 18.27
C ILE A 67 -0.07 -12.56 16.90
N ASN A 68 -1.30 -12.97 16.55
CA ASN A 68 -1.58 -13.56 15.23
C ASN A 68 -1.36 -12.56 14.09
N VAL A 69 -1.77 -11.30 14.26
CA VAL A 69 -1.48 -10.23 13.27
C VAL A 69 0.02 -9.95 13.18
N LEU A 70 0.72 -9.88 14.32
CA LEU A 70 2.16 -9.66 14.37
C LEU A 70 2.95 -10.79 13.70
N PHE A 71 2.51 -12.04 13.86
CA PHE A 71 3.14 -13.20 13.21
C PHE A 71 3.16 -13.02 11.68
N TRP A 72 2.02 -12.67 11.07
CA TRP A 72 1.95 -12.39 9.64
C TRP A 72 2.79 -11.20 9.22
N ASN A 73 2.77 -10.12 10.00
CA ASN A 73 3.62 -8.96 9.72
C ASN A 73 5.11 -9.35 9.69
N VAL A 74 5.58 -10.15 10.66
CA VAL A 74 6.98 -10.61 10.71
C VAL A 74 7.32 -11.53 9.53
N VAL A 75 6.45 -12.49 9.20
CA VAL A 75 6.67 -13.43 8.09
C VAL A 75 6.80 -12.69 6.75
N LEU A 76 6.03 -11.63 6.55
CA LEU A 76 5.98 -10.92 5.27
C LEU A 76 7.00 -9.78 5.17
N THR A 77 7.34 -9.11 6.27
CA THR A 77 8.16 -7.88 6.26
C THR A 77 9.50 -8.06 5.55
N GLY A 78 10.16 -9.21 5.70
CA GLY A 78 11.47 -9.46 5.08
C GLY A 78 11.45 -9.38 3.54
N ASN A 79 10.44 -10.00 2.91
CA ASN A 79 10.31 -10.03 1.45
C ASN A 79 9.56 -8.81 0.90
N LEU A 80 8.69 -8.19 1.71
CA LEU A 80 7.90 -7.04 1.27
C LEU A 80 8.60 -5.69 1.45
N ALA A 81 9.66 -5.59 2.27
CA ALA A 81 10.32 -4.31 2.54
C ALA A 81 10.77 -3.57 1.26
N ILE A 82 11.40 -4.28 0.33
CA ILE A 82 11.87 -3.72 -0.94
C ILE A 82 10.70 -3.31 -1.85
N PRO A 83 9.77 -4.21 -2.23
CA PRO A 83 8.68 -3.85 -3.15
C PRO A 83 7.73 -2.80 -2.56
N VAL A 84 7.44 -2.82 -1.25
CA VAL A 84 6.61 -1.80 -0.59
C VAL A 84 7.28 -0.42 -0.60
N ALA A 85 8.59 -0.37 -0.36
CA ALA A 85 9.33 0.89 -0.41
C ALA A 85 9.38 1.45 -1.83
N ALA A 86 9.68 0.61 -2.84
CA ALA A 86 9.67 1.02 -4.24
C ALA A 86 8.27 1.53 -4.64
N PHE A 87 7.22 0.75 -4.41
CA PHE A 87 5.85 1.17 -4.72
C PHE A 87 5.45 2.47 -4.02
N SER A 88 5.81 2.64 -2.74
CA SER A 88 5.53 3.87 -1.99
C SER A 88 6.29 5.08 -2.55
N GLU A 89 7.52 4.88 -3.00
CA GLU A 89 8.38 5.92 -3.56
C GLU A 89 7.89 6.38 -4.94
N SER A 90 7.26 5.50 -5.73
CA SER A 90 6.71 5.85 -7.06
C SER A 90 5.79 7.08 -7.06
N PHE A 91 5.08 7.35 -5.96
CA PHE A 91 4.19 8.50 -5.79
C PHE A 91 4.91 9.85 -5.77
N ASN A 92 6.24 9.86 -5.65
CA ASN A 92 7.07 11.07 -5.64
C ASN A 92 7.68 11.39 -7.01
N HIS A 93 7.38 10.58 -8.04
CA HIS A 93 8.00 10.69 -9.36
C HIS A 93 6.95 10.87 -10.45
N GLU A 94 7.35 11.54 -11.54
CA GLU A 94 6.49 11.74 -12.71
C GLU A 94 6.76 10.63 -13.75
N PRO A 95 5.73 10.14 -14.47
CA PRO A 95 5.90 9.17 -15.53
C PRO A 95 6.50 9.78 -16.80
N GLU A 96 7.31 8.99 -17.51
CA GLU A 96 7.74 9.25 -18.88
C GLU A 96 7.01 8.31 -19.85
N TYR A 97 6.44 8.87 -20.93
CA TYR A 97 5.81 8.07 -21.98
C TYR A 97 6.86 7.44 -22.89
N ILE A 98 6.91 6.11 -22.96
CA ILE A 98 7.93 5.38 -23.74
C ILE A 98 7.38 4.76 -25.04
N GLY A 99 6.13 5.08 -25.39
CA GLY A 99 5.45 4.55 -26.57
C GLY A 99 4.53 3.37 -26.24
N ASN A 100 3.79 2.88 -27.25
CA ASN A 100 2.92 1.69 -27.12
C ASN A 100 1.92 1.71 -25.94
N LEU A 101 1.40 2.89 -25.58
CA LEU A 101 0.51 3.06 -24.42
C LEU A 101 1.17 2.62 -23.10
N GLU A 102 2.48 2.87 -22.96
CA GLU A 102 3.27 2.52 -21.79
C GLU A 102 3.99 3.75 -21.21
N TRP A 103 3.99 3.83 -19.89
CA TRP A 103 4.66 4.86 -19.10
C TRP A 103 5.61 4.22 -18.10
N VAL A 104 6.72 4.89 -17.83
CA VAL A 104 7.72 4.45 -16.85
C VAL A 104 7.95 5.54 -15.81
N TRP A 105 7.89 5.15 -14.53
CA TRP A 105 8.40 5.92 -13.41
C TRP A 105 9.77 5.36 -13.05
N SER A 106 10.83 6.15 -13.29
CA SER A 106 12.22 5.75 -13.04
C SER A 106 12.82 6.58 -11.91
N TYR A 107 13.34 5.92 -10.87
CA TYR A 107 13.85 6.58 -9.66
C TYR A 107 14.76 5.68 -8.84
N ASP A 108 15.50 6.27 -7.90
CA ASP A 108 16.27 5.51 -6.91
C ASP A 108 15.51 5.42 -5.59
N VAL A 109 15.51 4.24 -4.98
CA VAL A 109 14.92 3.99 -3.66
C VAL A 109 15.96 3.39 -2.72
N THR A 110 16.02 3.88 -1.48
CA THR A 110 16.94 3.37 -0.46
C THR A 110 16.20 2.50 0.56
N VAL A 111 16.60 1.24 0.68
CA VAL A 111 16.02 0.27 1.63
C VAL A 111 17.16 -0.37 2.42
N ILE A 112 17.14 -0.27 3.75
CA ILE A 112 18.15 -0.86 4.65
C ILE A 112 19.59 -0.44 4.23
N ASN A 113 19.79 0.85 3.99
CA ASN A 113 21.06 1.45 3.53
C ASN A 113 21.59 0.90 2.19
N GLN A 114 20.75 0.27 1.38
CA GLN A 114 21.07 -0.17 0.02
C GLN A 114 20.25 0.63 -0.97
N VAL A 115 20.87 1.05 -2.07
CA VAL A 115 20.21 1.79 -3.15
C VAL A 115 19.79 0.82 -4.25
N TYR A 116 18.56 0.96 -4.71
CA TYR A 116 17.97 0.22 -5.81
C TYR A 116 17.50 1.22 -6.85
N HIS A 117 17.78 0.95 -8.12
CA HIS A 117 17.21 1.70 -9.23
C HIS A 117 15.91 1.03 -9.66
N ALA A 118 14.82 1.78 -9.61
CA ALA A 118 13.46 1.29 -9.83
C ALA A 118 12.89 1.81 -11.15
N ASN A 119 12.24 0.91 -11.87
CA ASN A 119 11.44 1.21 -13.06
C ASN A 119 10.05 0.58 -12.87
N LEU A 120 9.06 1.41 -12.55
CA LEU A 120 7.66 1.00 -12.56
C LEU A 120 7.08 1.27 -13.94
N HIS A 121 6.60 0.24 -14.60
CA HIS A 121 5.92 0.31 -15.88
C HIS A 121 4.41 0.24 -15.67
N GLY A 122 3.67 1.09 -16.36
CA GLY A 122 2.22 1.05 -16.46
C GLY A 122 1.80 1.03 -17.92
N THR A 123 1.14 -0.04 -18.36
CA THR A 123 0.72 -0.25 -19.76
C THR A 123 -0.80 -0.32 -19.84
N LEU A 124 -1.42 0.51 -20.67
CA LEU A 124 -2.87 0.43 -20.91
C LEU A 124 -3.18 -0.78 -21.80
N VAL A 125 -3.98 -1.71 -21.29
CA VAL A 125 -4.43 -2.90 -21.99
C VAL A 125 -5.96 -2.95 -21.99
N GLY A 126 -6.57 -2.48 -23.08
CA GLY A 126 -8.02 -2.33 -23.15
C GLY A 126 -8.50 -1.23 -22.19
N THR A 127 -9.26 -1.62 -21.17
CA THR A 127 -9.69 -0.74 -20.07
C THR A 127 -8.75 -0.81 -18.86
N ASP A 128 -7.90 -1.82 -18.79
CA ASP A 128 -7.16 -2.10 -17.57
C ASP A 128 -5.73 -1.59 -17.70
N VAL A 129 -5.01 -1.57 -16.58
CA VAL A 129 -3.60 -1.19 -16.55
C VAL A 129 -2.78 -2.36 -16.02
N GLU A 130 -1.86 -2.85 -16.85
CA GLU A 130 -0.84 -3.79 -16.42
C GLU A 130 0.32 -3.02 -15.79
N TRP A 131 0.74 -3.45 -14.62
CA TRP A 131 1.81 -2.85 -13.83
C TRP A 131 2.96 -3.82 -13.67
N LYS A 132 4.21 -3.36 -13.87
CA LYS A 132 5.42 -4.15 -13.64
C LYS A 132 6.49 -3.33 -12.97
N MET A 133 7.03 -3.83 -11.86
CA MET A 133 8.15 -3.21 -11.16
C MET A 133 9.42 -3.98 -11.38
N TYR A 134 10.37 -3.34 -12.06
CA TYR A 134 11.73 -3.83 -12.21
C TYR A 134 12.66 -3.06 -11.28
N LEU A 135 13.46 -3.78 -10.48
CA LEU A 135 14.52 -3.18 -9.69
C LEU A 135 15.89 -3.69 -10.14
N SER A 136 16.86 -2.79 -10.12
CA SER A 136 18.28 -3.04 -10.33
C SER A 136 19.06 -2.69 -9.07
N LYS A 137 20.12 -3.44 -8.78
CA LYS A 137 21.08 -3.13 -7.71
C LYS A 137 22.49 -3.26 -8.25
N GLU A 138 23.24 -2.16 -8.20
CA GLU A 138 24.60 -2.09 -8.74
C GLU A 138 25.49 -3.21 -8.16
N GLY A 139 26.16 -3.93 -9.04
CA GLY A 139 27.05 -5.04 -8.68
C GLY A 139 26.34 -6.31 -8.20
N ALA A 140 25.01 -6.38 -8.21
CA ALA A 140 24.23 -7.55 -7.79
C ALA A 140 23.32 -8.10 -8.91
N TYR A 141 22.37 -7.32 -9.40
CA TYR A 141 21.40 -7.75 -10.42
C TYR A 141 20.83 -6.56 -11.20
N THR A 142 20.25 -6.85 -12.36
CA THR A 142 19.64 -5.86 -13.26
C THR A 142 18.23 -6.29 -13.61
N ASP A 143 17.31 -5.34 -13.54
CA ASP A 143 15.89 -5.41 -13.95
C ASP A 143 15.19 -6.70 -13.49
N PHE A 144 15.34 -7.02 -12.20
CA PHE A 144 14.58 -8.10 -11.61
C PHE A 144 13.13 -7.66 -11.40
N LEU A 145 12.19 -8.45 -11.92
CA LEU A 145 10.75 -8.23 -11.73
C LEU A 145 10.36 -8.58 -10.29
N TRP A 146 10.14 -7.55 -9.47
CA TRP A 146 9.77 -7.71 -8.06
C TRP A 146 8.27 -7.96 -7.88
N TYR A 147 7.46 -7.29 -8.67
CA TYR A 147 6.02 -7.53 -8.71
C TYR A 147 5.44 -7.15 -10.06
N GLU A 148 4.35 -7.81 -10.41
CA GLU A 148 3.46 -7.40 -11.49
C GLU A 148 2.00 -7.48 -11.04
N GLY A 149 1.11 -6.81 -11.75
CA GLY A 149 -0.30 -6.84 -11.41
C GLY A 149 -1.18 -6.16 -12.44
N VAL A 150 -2.48 -6.30 -12.24
CA VAL A 150 -3.51 -5.65 -13.04
C VAL A 150 -4.41 -4.84 -12.13
N MET A 151 -4.71 -3.62 -12.56
CA MET A 151 -5.70 -2.75 -11.93
C MET A 151 -6.79 -2.46 -12.94
N ASP A 152 -8.04 -2.60 -12.53
CA ASP A 152 -9.17 -2.24 -13.37
C ASP A 152 -9.27 -0.72 -13.56
N SER A 153 -9.90 -0.26 -14.67
CA SER A 153 -10.09 1.18 -14.91
C SER A 153 -10.80 1.94 -13.80
N THR A 154 -11.56 1.24 -12.94
CA THR A 154 -12.36 1.87 -11.88
C THR A 154 -11.61 1.98 -10.56
N TYR A 155 -10.41 1.40 -10.45
CA TYR A 155 -9.60 1.35 -9.24
C TYR A 155 -10.32 0.68 -8.06
N GLN A 156 -11.22 -0.26 -8.37
CA GLN A 156 -11.99 -1.02 -7.40
C GLN A 156 -11.37 -2.38 -7.16
N GLU A 157 -10.68 -2.96 -8.14
CA GLU A 157 -10.10 -4.29 -8.04
C GLU A 157 -8.66 -4.31 -8.52
N ALA A 158 -7.80 -4.98 -7.77
CA ALA A 158 -6.43 -5.23 -8.20
C ALA A 158 -5.98 -6.63 -7.81
N GLU A 159 -5.15 -7.20 -8.67
CA GLU A 159 -4.41 -8.42 -8.41
C GLU A 159 -2.92 -8.17 -8.60
N TRP A 160 -2.11 -8.56 -7.62
CA TRP A 160 -0.65 -8.47 -7.68
C TRP A 160 -0.01 -9.82 -7.44
N LEU A 161 1.05 -10.07 -8.19
CA LEU A 161 1.98 -11.17 -8.01
C LEU A 161 3.30 -10.57 -7.51
N ILE A 162 3.78 -11.02 -6.36
CA ILE A 162 5.04 -10.57 -5.77
C ILE A 162 6.02 -11.72 -5.80
N TYR A 163 7.22 -11.47 -6.31
CA TYR A 163 8.31 -12.44 -6.40
C TYR A 163 9.27 -12.30 -5.22
N GLN A 164 9.84 -13.42 -4.79
CA GLN A 164 10.59 -13.49 -3.54
C GLN A 164 11.89 -12.70 -3.59
N SER A 165 12.77 -12.99 -4.54
CA SER A 165 14.06 -12.31 -4.67
C SER A 165 14.76 -12.60 -5.99
N PRO A 166 15.78 -11.82 -6.38
CA PRO A 166 16.63 -12.12 -7.52
C PRO A 166 17.35 -13.47 -7.42
N GLU A 167 17.69 -13.92 -6.21
CA GLU A 167 18.34 -15.20 -5.95
C GLU A 167 17.37 -16.40 -6.04
N GLU A 168 16.10 -16.16 -5.70
CA GLU A 168 15.01 -17.13 -5.73
C GLU A 168 13.78 -16.49 -6.38
N PRO A 169 13.70 -16.48 -7.73
CA PRO A 169 12.67 -15.74 -8.48
C PRO A 169 11.33 -16.49 -8.52
N ALA A 170 10.94 -17.10 -7.40
CA ALA A 170 9.67 -17.78 -7.24
C ALA A 170 8.56 -16.80 -6.85
N LEU A 171 7.31 -17.13 -7.21
CA LEU A 171 6.16 -16.40 -6.70
C LEU A 171 6.13 -16.55 -5.17
N PHE A 172 6.07 -15.44 -4.46
CA PHE A 172 6.10 -15.39 -3.00
C PHE A 172 4.72 -15.14 -2.39
N LEU A 173 3.93 -14.26 -3.04
CA LEU A 173 2.67 -13.79 -2.53
C LEU A 173 1.76 -13.36 -3.68
N THR A 174 0.47 -13.68 -3.56
CA THR A 174 -0.60 -13.05 -4.33
C THR A 174 -1.30 -12.03 -3.44
N VAL A 175 -1.58 -10.85 -3.98
CA VAL A 175 -2.35 -9.79 -3.32
C VAL A 175 -3.62 -9.55 -4.09
N ASN A 176 -4.77 -9.67 -3.42
CA ASN A 176 -6.05 -9.27 -3.98
C ASN A 176 -6.58 -8.07 -3.21
N TYR A 177 -7.10 -7.09 -3.94
CA TYR A 177 -7.64 -5.87 -3.41
C TYR A 177 -9.05 -5.65 -3.93
N LEU A 178 -9.94 -5.23 -3.04
CA LEU A 178 -11.30 -4.82 -3.35
C LEU A 178 -11.59 -3.48 -2.68
N ASN A 179 -12.21 -2.57 -3.41
CA ASN A 179 -12.71 -1.29 -2.95
C ASN A 179 -14.14 -1.12 -3.46
N ASP A 180 -15.08 -1.53 -2.62
CA ASP A 180 -16.50 -1.44 -2.86
C ASP A 180 -16.96 0.01 -2.61
N LEU A 181 -17.04 0.78 -3.69
CA LEU A 181 -17.47 2.18 -3.63
C LEU A 181 -18.96 2.34 -3.27
N GLU A 182 -19.78 1.30 -3.47
CA GLU A 182 -21.22 1.34 -3.16
C GLU A 182 -21.44 1.25 -1.65
N ASN A 183 -20.73 0.34 -0.99
CA ASN A 183 -20.84 0.11 0.46
C ASN A 183 -19.78 0.87 1.28
N GLY A 184 -18.77 1.46 0.64
CA GLY A 184 -17.66 2.14 1.31
C GLY A 184 -16.69 1.18 2.02
N GLU A 185 -16.69 -0.08 1.61
CA GLU A 185 -15.87 -1.15 2.18
C GLU A 185 -14.62 -1.39 1.34
N GLN A 186 -13.52 -1.74 1.99
CA GLN A 186 -12.27 -2.04 1.34
C GLN A 186 -11.64 -3.26 1.99
N SER A 187 -11.04 -4.12 1.19
CA SER A 187 -10.26 -5.25 1.69
C SER A 187 -8.99 -5.48 0.88
N ILE A 188 -7.99 -6.02 1.56
CA ILE A 188 -6.76 -6.50 0.97
C ILE A 188 -6.43 -7.87 1.56
N ARG A 189 -6.18 -8.85 0.70
CA ARG A 189 -5.80 -10.21 1.08
C ARG A 189 -4.41 -10.51 0.55
N TYR A 190 -3.56 -10.98 1.45
CA TYR A 190 -2.24 -11.53 1.15
C TYR A 190 -2.31 -13.05 1.27
N THR A 191 -2.13 -13.75 0.15
CA THR A 191 -2.14 -15.21 0.07
C THR A 191 -0.73 -15.70 -0.23
N LYS A 192 -0.18 -16.55 0.64
CA LYS A 192 1.17 -17.10 0.50
C LYS A 192 1.23 -18.02 -0.71
N ALA A 193 2.18 -17.77 -1.61
CA ALA A 193 2.50 -18.71 -2.68
C ALA A 193 3.40 -19.83 -2.13
N GLU A 194 3.22 -21.03 -2.66
CA GLU A 194 3.80 -22.33 -2.29
C GLU A 194 5.20 -22.22 -1.64
N GLU A 195 5.35 -22.76 -0.41
CA GLU A 195 6.52 -23.54 0.07
C GLU A 195 6.95 -23.36 1.55
N ILE A 196 6.41 -22.43 2.34
CA ILE A 196 6.90 -22.24 3.74
C ILE A 196 5.81 -22.22 4.81
N ILE A 197 4.61 -21.80 4.43
CA ILE A 197 3.36 -22.05 5.15
C ILE A 197 2.52 -22.79 4.12
N THR A 198 1.89 -23.87 4.55
CA THR A 198 1.11 -24.77 3.71
C THR A 198 0.19 -23.97 2.77
N GLU A 199 0.09 -24.45 1.52
CA GLU A 199 -0.66 -23.89 0.39
C GLU A 199 -1.92 -23.11 0.87
N GLU A 200 -2.26 -21.98 0.23
CA GLU A 200 -3.52 -21.25 0.51
C GLU A 200 -3.62 -20.52 1.86
N SER A 201 -2.58 -20.52 2.72
CA SER A 201 -2.58 -19.69 3.93
C SER A 201 -2.64 -18.20 3.59
N TYR A 202 -3.48 -17.44 4.29
CA TYR A 202 -3.69 -16.03 4.00
C TYR A 202 -3.92 -15.17 5.26
N ILE A 203 -3.69 -13.88 5.09
CA ILE A 203 -4.21 -12.83 5.96
C ILE A 203 -5.00 -11.86 5.09
N GLU A 204 -6.20 -11.54 5.54
CA GLU A 204 -7.05 -10.49 4.97
C GLU A 204 -7.27 -9.41 6.01
N HIS A 205 -7.25 -8.16 5.56
CA HIS A 205 -7.63 -7.00 6.34
C HIS A 205 -8.68 -6.22 5.57
N GLY A 206 -9.67 -5.67 6.28
CA GLY A 206 -10.62 -4.76 5.67
C GLY A 206 -11.37 -3.88 6.67
N ASN A 207 -12.17 -2.98 6.12
CA ASN A 207 -13.10 -2.15 6.87
C ASN A 207 -14.54 -2.43 6.48
N ARG A 208 -15.44 -2.15 7.41
CA ARG A 208 -16.89 -2.17 7.21
C ARG A 208 -17.48 -0.83 7.61
N VAL A 209 -18.59 -0.45 7.00
CA VAL A 209 -19.30 0.80 7.29
C VAL A 209 -20.55 0.50 8.10
N ASP A 210 -20.93 1.42 9.00
CA ASP A 210 -22.17 1.35 9.80
C ASP A 210 -22.32 0.10 10.69
N VAL A 211 -21.20 -0.47 11.15
CA VAL A 211 -21.16 -1.59 12.10
C VAL A 211 -20.39 -1.20 13.37
N ASP A 212 -20.72 -1.85 14.49
CA ASP A 212 -20.03 -1.62 15.77
C ASP A 212 -18.54 -2.01 15.70
N MET A 213 -18.20 -3.00 14.88
CA MET A 213 -16.82 -3.44 14.61
C MET A 213 -16.44 -3.12 13.16
N ASP A 214 -15.86 -1.94 12.96
CA ASP A 214 -15.61 -1.35 11.64
C ASP A 214 -14.29 -1.80 11.00
N ARG A 215 -13.53 -2.68 11.66
CA ARG A 215 -12.31 -3.29 11.12
C ARG A 215 -12.24 -4.78 11.42
N TYR A 216 -11.56 -5.51 10.54
CA TYR A 216 -11.34 -6.93 10.74
C TYR A 216 -10.00 -7.41 10.20
N TYR A 217 -9.54 -8.53 10.77
CA TYR A 217 -8.65 -9.46 10.11
C TYR A 217 -9.28 -10.83 10.02
N THR A 218 -9.06 -11.50 8.89
CA THR A 218 -9.30 -12.93 8.74
C THR A 218 -7.98 -13.59 8.43
N ILE A 219 -7.52 -14.47 9.31
CA ILE A 219 -6.26 -15.18 9.18
C ILE A 219 -6.55 -16.66 9.03
N TYR A 220 -6.07 -17.26 7.95
CA TYR A 220 -6.14 -18.70 7.74
C TYR A 220 -4.73 -19.27 7.65
N LEU A 221 -4.46 -20.29 8.46
CA LEU A 221 -3.27 -21.12 8.36
C LEU A 221 -3.72 -22.53 7.96
N GLN A 222 -3.33 -22.97 6.77
CA GLN A 222 -3.68 -24.32 6.30
C GLN A 222 -3.04 -25.40 7.21
N ASP A 223 -1.88 -25.11 7.82
CA ASP A 223 -1.25 -26.00 8.80
C ASP A 223 -2.04 -25.97 10.11
N GLY A 224 -2.69 -27.09 10.41
CA GLY A 224 -3.61 -27.19 11.53
C GLY A 224 -5.03 -26.69 11.24
N ASP A 225 -5.34 -26.35 9.98
CA ASP A 225 -6.67 -25.89 9.54
C ASP A 225 -7.26 -24.81 10.47
N LYS A 226 -6.46 -23.78 10.72
CA LYS A 226 -6.75 -22.77 11.74
C LYS A 226 -7.26 -21.49 11.11
N LEU A 227 -8.53 -21.18 11.39
CA LEU A 227 -9.14 -19.88 11.09
C LEU A 227 -9.18 -19.02 12.35
N THR A 228 -8.56 -17.85 12.29
CA THR A 228 -8.64 -16.80 13.31
C THR A 228 -9.35 -15.59 12.72
N GLU A 229 -10.49 -15.24 13.29
CA GLU A 229 -11.26 -14.05 12.92
C GLU A 229 -11.15 -13.02 14.03
N ILE A 230 -10.80 -11.79 13.67
CA ILE A 230 -10.58 -10.69 14.61
C ILE A 230 -11.42 -9.51 14.11
N GLU A 231 -12.27 -8.97 14.97
CA GLU A 231 -13.06 -7.78 14.66
C GLU A 231 -12.94 -6.76 15.78
N TRP A 232 -12.84 -5.49 15.44
CA TRP A 232 -12.74 -4.44 16.44
C TRP A 232 -13.31 -3.12 15.94
N ASN A 233 -13.66 -2.27 16.90
CA ASN A 233 -13.94 -0.88 16.66
C ASN A 233 -12.62 -0.10 16.63
N TYR A 234 -12.26 0.48 15.50
CA TYR A 234 -11.01 1.22 15.32
C TYR A 234 -10.89 2.43 16.26
N ALA A 235 -11.99 3.12 16.53
CA ALA A 235 -12.00 4.33 17.35
C ALA A 235 -12.01 4.03 18.85
N ALA A 236 -12.86 3.09 19.29
CA ALA A 236 -13.06 2.75 20.71
C ALA A 236 -12.07 1.67 21.19
N GLY A 237 -11.57 0.81 20.30
CA GLY A 237 -10.56 -0.21 20.58
C GLY A 237 -11.08 -1.50 21.21
N ASN A 238 -12.37 -1.58 21.53
CA ASN A 238 -13.03 -2.84 21.92
C ASN A 238 -13.20 -3.77 20.71
N GLY A 239 -13.31 -5.07 20.95
CA GLY A 239 -13.40 -6.05 19.88
C GLY A 239 -13.53 -7.48 20.38
N HIS A 240 -13.41 -8.42 19.46
CA HIS A 240 -13.52 -9.84 19.73
C HIS A 240 -12.70 -10.69 18.76
N VAL A 241 -12.42 -11.91 19.19
CA VAL A 241 -11.70 -12.91 18.42
C VAL A 241 -12.39 -14.26 18.49
N ARG A 242 -12.40 -14.98 17.38
CA ARG A 242 -12.89 -16.35 17.27
C ARG A 242 -11.83 -17.21 16.61
N ASP A 243 -11.55 -18.36 17.22
CA ASP A 243 -10.59 -19.34 16.74
C ASP A 243 -10.87 -20.70 17.43
N GLU A 244 -11.51 -21.61 16.69
CA GLU A 244 -11.96 -22.90 17.25
C GLU A 244 -10.79 -23.78 17.71
N VAL A 245 -9.66 -23.72 17.01
CA VAL A 245 -8.46 -24.50 17.36
C VAL A 245 -7.84 -23.99 18.66
N HIS A 246 -7.86 -22.68 18.89
CA HIS A 246 -7.30 -22.06 20.09
C HIS A 246 -8.21 -22.17 21.32
N PHE A 247 -9.50 -21.82 21.17
CA PHE A 247 -10.44 -21.75 22.29
C PHE A 247 -11.16 -23.07 22.56
N GLY A 248 -11.26 -23.95 21.55
CA GLY A 248 -12.00 -25.21 21.64
C GLY A 248 -13.52 -25.04 21.54
N ASP A 249 -13.98 -23.87 21.10
CA ASP A 249 -15.38 -23.52 20.86
C ASP A 249 -15.51 -22.58 19.65
N GLN A 250 -16.75 -22.37 19.19
CA GLN A 250 -17.06 -21.49 18.05
C GLN A 250 -17.54 -20.10 18.51
N GLU A 251 -17.34 -19.77 19.78
CA GLU A 251 -17.84 -18.54 20.38
C GLU A 251 -16.86 -17.38 20.15
N TRP A 252 -17.38 -16.16 20.25
CA TRP A 252 -16.55 -14.97 20.30
C TRP A 252 -15.96 -14.78 21.69
N HIS A 253 -14.71 -14.33 21.74
CA HIS A 253 -14.00 -13.99 22.97
C HIS A 253 -13.65 -12.49 22.95
N CYS A 254 -14.27 -11.72 23.85
CA CYS A 254 -14.34 -10.25 23.73
C CYS A 254 -13.36 -9.51 24.66
N TRP A 255 -13.06 -8.25 24.31
CA TRP A 255 -12.35 -7.30 25.16
C TRP A 255 -12.98 -5.89 25.15
N ASP A 256 -12.81 -5.14 26.24
CA ASP A 256 -13.30 -3.76 26.39
C ASP A 256 -12.38 -2.70 25.75
N GLU A 257 -12.74 -1.42 25.82
CA GLU A 257 -11.93 -0.29 25.31
C GLU A 257 -10.53 -0.20 25.94
N GLN A 258 -10.35 -0.77 27.14
CA GLN A 258 -9.06 -0.87 27.81
C GLN A 258 -8.33 -2.17 27.47
N ARG A 259 -8.84 -2.95 26.51
CA ARG A 259 -8.31 -4.24 26.04
C ARG A 259 -8.40 -5.36 27.06
N ARG A 260 -9.23 -5.20 28.09
CA ARG A 260 -9.42 -6.23 29.11
C ARG A 260 -10.47 -7.22 28.66
N ASP A 261 -10.22 -8.49 28.94
CA ASP A 261 -11.15 -9.57 28.66
C ASP A 261 -12.48 -9.31 29.40
N ILE A 262 -13.58 -9.42 28.66
CA ILE A 262 -14.95 -9.28 29.17
C ILE A 262 -15.81 -10.44 28.65
N GLU A 263 -16.94 -10.67 29.31
CA GLU A 263 -18.00 -11.48 28.72
C GLU A 263 -18.57 -10.75 27.50
N CYS A 264 -18.81 -11.49 26.42
CA CYS A 264 -19.34 -10.91 25.20
C CYS A 264 -20.79 -10.39 25.43
N PRO A 265 -21.13 -9.20 24.90
CA PRO A 265 -22.47 -8.63 24.99
C PRO A 265 -23.59 -9.45 24.33
#